data_AF-A0A925SHM9-F1
#
_entry.id   AF-A0A925SHM9-F1
#
_cell.length_a   1.000
_cell.length_b   1.000
_cell.length_c   1.000
_cell.angle_alpha   90.00
_cell.angle_beta   90.00
_cell.angle_gamma   90.00
#
_symmetry.space_group_name_H-M   'P 1'
#
loop_
_entity.id
_entity.type
_entity.pdbx_description
1 polymer ?
#
loop_
_entity_poly.entity_id
_entity_poly.type
_entity_poly.pdbx_seq_one_letter_code
_entity_poly.pdbx_strand_id
1 'polypeptide(L)'
;MRLLTGLFPQQVLQRDRNDRATVIASGLTTACGPVHAVIKGLRGRNDSRPRLVGVARAGKFSVRLPGLPVGGPYAITLRCGDASLTVP
;
A
#
# COMPACT_ATOMS: atom_id res chain seq x y z
N MET A 1 0.69 8.22 -10.11
CA MET A 1 -0.32 7.14 -9.92
C MET A 1 -1.56 7.75 -9.27
N ARG A 2 -2.76 7.20 -9.47
CA ARG A 2 -3.99 7.65 -8.81
C ARG A 2 -4.71 6.46 -8.17
N LEU A 3 -5.01 6.55 -6.89
CA LEU A 3 -5.78 5.53 -6.19
C LEU A 3 -7.28 5.71 -6.46
N LEU A 4 -8.01 4.60 -6.56
CA LEU A 4 -9.46 4.60 -6.71
C LEU A 4 -10.16 4.00 -5.49
N THR A 5 -9.62 2.92 -4.91
CA THR A 5 -10.27 2.21 -3.81
C THR A 5 -9.26 1.61 -2.82
N GLY A 6 -9.73 1.32 -1.62
CA GLY A 6 -9.09 0.37 -0.69
C GLY A 6 -8.01 0.91 0.23
N LEU A 7 -7.48 2.11 -0.05
CA LEU A 7 -6.56 2.84 0.81
C LEU A 7 -7.06 4.28 0.95
N PHE A 8 -7.29 4.74 2.18
CA PHE A 8 -7.69 6.11 2.44
C PHE A 8 -6.82 6.73 3.53
N PRO A 9 -6.63 8.06 3.51
CA PRO A 9 -5.95 8.74 4.59
C PRO A 9 -6.57 8.39 5.94
N GLN A 10 -5.74 8.07 6.94
CA GLN A 10 -6.19 7.75 8.31
C GLN A 10 -7.17 6.57 8.41
N GLN A 11 -7.22 5.69 7.41
CA GLN A 11 -8.09 4.53 7.44
C GLN A 11 -7.73 3.58 8.59
N VAL A 12 -8.74 3.20 9.38
CA VAL A 12 -8.60 2.13 10.37
C VAL A 12 -8.65 0.80 9.64
N LEU A 13 -7.56 0.02 9.74
CA LEU A 13 -7.47 -1.27 9.08
C LEU A 13 -8.14 -2.36 9.91
N GLN A 14 -8.91 -3.23 9.26
CA GLN A 14 -9.58 -4.33 9.92
C GLN A 14 -8.56 -5.38 10.39
N ARG A 15 -8.65 -5.73 11.67
CA ARG A 15 -7.79 -6.73 12.32
C ARG A 15 -8.26 -8.14 11.97
N ASP A 16 -7.31 -9.05 11.76
CA ASP A 16 -7.50 -10.50 11.73
C ASP A 16 -7.22 -11.11 13.10
N ARG A 17 -7.38 -12.44 13.21
CA ARG A 17 -7.17 -13.19 14.46
C ARG A 17 -5.74 -13.12 15.03
N ASN A 18 -4.77 -12.66 14.23
CA ASN A 18 -3.35 -12.59 14.59
C ASN A 18 -2.90 -11.14 14.81
N ASP A 19 -3.83 -10.21 15.03
CA ASP A 19 -3.52 -8.79 15.19
C ASP A 19 -2.77 -8.20 13.97
N ARG A 20 -3.21 -8.60 12.78
CA ARG A 20 -2.74 -8.08 11.51
C ARG A 20 -3.90 -7.61 10.64
N ALA A 21 -3.62 -6.80 9.65
CA ALA A 21 -4.56 -6.36 8.65
C ALA A 21 -4.06 -6.71 7.26
N THR A 22 -5.01 -6.96 6.36
CA THR A 22 -4.75 -7.07 4.92
C THR A 22 -5.46 -5.93 4.22
N VAL A 23 -4.71 -5.17 3.44
CA VAL A 23 -5.26 -4.09 2.61
C VAL A 23 -5.23 -4.51 1.15
N ILE A 24 -6.34 -4.30 0.46
CA ILE A 24 -6.46 -4.50 -0.98
C ILE A 24 -6.83 -3.15 -1.55
N ALA A 25 -6.06 -2.66 -2.50
CA ALA A 25 -6.30 -1.37 -3.13
C ALA A 25 -6.09 -1.45 -4.64
N SER A 26 -6.80 -0.60 -5.38
CA SER A 26 -6.64 -0.51 -6.83
C SER A 26 -6.67 0.94 -7.30
N GLY A 27 -6.11 1.16 -8.48
CA GLY A 27 -6.00 2.49 -9.06
C GLY A 27 -5.55 2.50 -10.50
N LEU A 28 -5.28 3.71 -10.99
CA LEU A 28 -4.81 3.99 -12.33
C LEU A 28 -3.35 4.45 -12.31
N THR A 29 -2.60 4.06 -13.34
CA THR A 29 -1.20 4.46 -13.51
C THR A 29 -0.80 4.38 -14.97
N THR A 30 0.07 5.28 -15.42
CA THR A 30 0.67 5.25 -16.75
C THR A 30 1.89 4.32 -16.82
N ALA A 31 2.50 4.00 -15.68
CA ALA A 31 3.62 3.07 -15.59
C ALA A 31 3.15 1.60 -15.64
N CYS A 32 3.96 0.74 -16.24
CA CYS A 32 3.75 -0.72 -16.27
C CYS A 32 4.87 -1.43 -15.49
N GLY A 33 4.54 -2.57 -14.86
CA GLY A 33 5.52 -3.39 -14.16
C GLY A 33 5.17 -3.65 -12.69
N PRO A 34 6.15 -4.12 -11.89
CA PRO A 34 5.92 -4.47 -10.49
C PRO A 34 5.61 -3.24 -9.64
N VAL A 35 4.62 -3.36 -8.76
CA VAL A 35 4.27 -2.32 -7.78
C VAL A 35 4.85 -2.71 -6.43
N HIS A 36 5.69 -1.82 -5.90
CA HIS A 36 6.30 -1.97 -4.59
C HIS A 36 5.62 -1.04 -3.58
N ALA A 37 5.57 -1.47 -2.33
CA ALA A 37 5.11 -0.66 -1.22
C ALA A 37 6.18 -0.51 -0.15
N VAL A 38 6.26 0.69 0.42
CA VAL A 38 7.01 1.00 1.64
C VAL A 38 6.00 1.46 2.68
N ILE A 39 6.09 0.92 3.90
CA ILE A 39 5.12 1.16 4.96
C ILE A 39 5.82 1.84 6.13
N LYS A 40 5.37 3.02 6.49
CA LYS A 40 5.92 3.80 7.61
C LYS A 40 4.85 3.97 8.68
N GLY A 41 5.05 3.34 9.84
CA GLY A 41 4.19 3.53 11.02
C GLY A 41 4.63 4.72 11.86
N LEU A 42 3.68 5.47 12.44
CA LEU A 42 3.97 6.65 13.28
C LEU A 42 4.77 6.35 14.57
N ARG A 43 4.77 5.12 15.07
CA ARG A 43 5.45 4.72 16.33
C ARG A 43 6.72 3.90 16.12
N GLY A 44 7.49 4.20 15.08
CA GLY A 44 8.82 3.58 14.86
C GLY A 44 8.81 2.19 14.24
N ARG A 45 7.64 1.59 13.95
CA ARG A 45 7.53 0.44 13.04
C ARG A 45 7.60 0.92 11.60
N ASN A 46 8.83 1.10 11.12
CA ASN A 46 9.11 1.42 9.73
C ASN A 46 9.54 0.13 9.03
N ASP A 47 8.77 -0.29 8.03
CA ASP A 47 9.26 -1.24 7.04
C ASP A 47 9.78 -0.42 5.85
N SER A 48 11.07 -0.08 5.91
CA SER A 48 11.74 0.68 4.86
C SER A 48 12.07 -0.19 3.64
N ARG A 49 11.92 -1.52 3.74
CA ARG A 49 12.20 -2.43 2.63
C ARG A 49 11.01 -2.43 1.67
N PRO A 50 11.23 -2.12 0.38
CA PRO A 50 10.17 -2.19 -0.61
C PRO A 50 9.64 -3.62 -0.71
N ARG A 51 8.35 -3.81 -0.48
CA ARG A 51 7.67 -5.10 -0.65
C ARG A 51 6.97 -5.13 -2.00
N LEU A 52 7.17 -6.19 -2.78
CA LEU A 52 6.36 -6.43 -3.97
C LEU A 52 4.93 -6.72 -3.52
N VAL A 53 3.98 -5.86 -3.92
CA VAL A 53 2.57 -5.93 -3.47
C VAL A 53 1.59 -6.08 -4.62
N GLY A 54 2.04 -5.95 -5.86
CA GLY A 54 1.16 -5.99 -7.00
C GLY A 54 1.87 -5.79 -8.33
N VAL A 55 1.08 -5.67 -9.38
CA VAL A 55 1.56 -5.41 -10.75
C VAL A 55 0.64 -4.39 -11.41
N ALA A 56 1.23 -3.45 -12.14
CA ALA A 56 0.55 -2.50 -12.99
C ALA A 56 0.58 -2.95 -14.45
N ARG A 57 -0.59 -2.99 -15.10
CA ARG A 57 -0.78 -3.44 -16.48
C ARG A 57 -1.98 -2.69 -17.08
N ALA A 58 -1.93 -2.40 -18.38
CA ALA A 58 -3.07 -1.82 -19.12
C ALA A 58 -3.68 -0.57 -18.44
N GLY A 59 -2.83 0.34 -17.95
CA GLY A 59 -3.26 1.60 -17.32
C GLY A 59 -3.79 1.47 -15.88
N LYS A 60 -3.79 0.26 -15.31
CA LYS A 60 -4.37 -0.05 -13.99
C LYS A 60 -3.34 -0.74 -13.09
N PHE A 61 -3.53 -0.63 -11.79
CA PHE A 61 -2.77 -1.41 -10.81
C PHE A 61 -3.69 -1.96 -9.72
N SER A 62 -3.32 -3.12 -9.18
CA SER A 62 -3.93 -3.73 -8.00
C SER A 62 -2.83 -4.13 -7.05
N VAL A 63 -3.02 -3.82 -5.76
CA VAL A 63 -2.07 -4.15 -4.70
C VAL A 63 -2.74 -4.89 -3.57
N ARG A 64 -2.01 -5.84 -2.98
CA ARG A 64 -2.36 -6.55 -1.77
C ARG A 64 -1.23 -6.41 -0.76
N LEU A 65 -1.56 -5.85 0.40
CA LEU A 65 -0.66 -5.56 1.51
C LEU A 65 -1.05 -6.43 2.70
N PRO A 66 -0.56 -7.68 2.78
CA PRO A 66 -0.86 -8.54 3.91
C PRO A 66 0.09 -8.30 5.08
N GLY A 67 -0.40 -8.56 6.28
CA GLY A 67 0.41 -8.62 7.48
C GLY A 67 0.80 -7.25 8.02
N LEU A 68 0.02 -6.21 7.73
CA LEU A 68 0.17 -4.92 8.39
C LEU A 68 -0.17 -5.13 9.87
N PRO A 69 0.71 -4.80 10.82
CA PRO A 69 0.34 -4.90 12.22
C PRO A 69 -0.88 -4.02 12.52
N VAL A 70 -1.52 -4.25 13.66
CA VAL A 70 -2.59 -3.39 14.15
C VAL A 70 -2.03 -2.29 15.04
N GLY A 71 -2.67 -1.11 15.06
CA GLY A 71 -2.41 -0.10 16.10
C GLY A 71 -1.79 1.23 15.68
N GLY A 72 -1.93 1.70 14.44
CA GLY A 72 -1.71 3.13 14.20
C GLY A 72 -1.74 3.53 12.74
N PRO A 73 -1.86 4.84 12.46
CA PRO A 73 -1.91 5.32 11.08
C PRO A 73 -0.61 4.94 10.37
N TYR A 74 -0.77 4.48 9.13
CA TYR A 74 0.33 4.05 8.27
C TYR A 74 0.43 5.01 7.09
N ALA A 75 1.62 5.59 6.91
CA ALA A 75 1.95 6.19 5.63
C ALA A 75 2.42 5.07 4.68
N ILE A 76 1.63 4.79 3.65
CA ILE A 76 1.91 3.76 2.65
C ILE A 76 2.32 4.45 1.36
N THR A 77 3.55 4.18 0.91
CA THR A 77 4.05 4.68 -0.37
C THR A 77 4.07 3.55 -1.38
N LEU A 78 3.29 3.68 -2.46
CA LEU A 78 3.30 2.79 -3.62
C LEU A 78 4.23 3.36 -4.70
N ARG A 79 5.05 2.50 -5.33
CA ARG A 79 5.93 2.86 -6.45
C ARG A 79 5.82 1.84 -7.58
N CYS A 80 5.80 2.33 -8.82
CA CYS A 80 5.81 1.54 -10.04
C CYS A 80 6.67 2.28 -11.08
N GLY A 81 7.89 1.81 -11.34
CA GLY A 81 8.89 2.58 -12.09
C GLY A 81 9.13 3.94 -11.42
N ASP A 82 9.09 5.01 -12.20
CA ASP A 82 9.23 6.40 -11.70
C ASP A 82 7.94 6.96 -11.09
N ALA A 83 6.81 6.29 -11.26
CA ALA A 83 5.54 6.74 -10.71
C ALA A 83 5.43 6.35 -9.23
N SER A 84 5.13 7.32 -8.36
CA SER A 84 4.88 7.09 -6.93
C SER A 84 3.57 7.71 -6.45
N LEU A 85 3.05 7.18 -5.34
CA LEU A 85 1.91 7.71 -4.60
C LEU A 85 2.07 7.41 -3.11
N THR A 86 1.87 8.40 -2.26
CA THR A 86 1.86 8.22 -0.80
C THR A 86 0.46 8.49 -0.24
N VAL A 87 -0.05 7.55 0.57
CA VAL A 87 -1.31 7.69 1.32
C VAL A 87 -0.96 7.75 2.80
N PRO A 88 -1.24 8.86 3.51
CA PRO A 88 -0.86 9.08 4.91
C PRO A 88 -1.77 8.42 5.96
#